data_AF-A0A0M8YF84-F1
#
_entry.id   AF-A0A0M8YF84-F1
#
_cell.length_a   1.000
_cell.length_b   1.000
_cell.length_c   1.000
_cell.angle_alpha   90.00
_cell.angle_beta   90.00
_cell.angle_gamma   90.00
#
_symmetry.space_group_name_H-M   'P 1'
#
loop_
_entity.id
_entity.type
_entity.pdbx_description
1 polymer ?
#
loop_
_entity_poly.entity_id
_entity_poly.type
_entity_poly.pdbx_seq_one_letter_code
_entity_poly.pdbx_strand_id
1 'polypeptide(L)'
;MSQLAAEVFVSPYHFSRIFSRAVGMTPGRYLTAVRLFAAKRMLLTTDLTVSDIVCSVGYNSVGTFTSRFTRAVGVSPTQYRSPAVSRLLVAVSHDFSRLPALGEMIEARRRRPDSPVSGTTITGVLDVPESVGHSDVMVGVFREAAPQGSPVAFEALSAHGRTEYTVSGVPYGSHHVIAVARPRGSEGESAPVLTASTRRHVRTAPGLNTFVGLSMGPANETAPPLAVTLAETASVQTREPGPGLAGLRQTVA
;
A
#
# COMPACT_ATOMS: atom_id res chain seq x y z
N MET A 1 8.56 1.26 -22.81
CA MET A 1 7.60 2.22 -23.40
C MET A 1 7.50 2.06 -24.91
N SER A 2 8.62 2.13 -25.63
CA SER A 2 8.67 1.81 -27.06
C SER A 2 8.20 0.39 -27.38
N GLN A 3 8.60 -0.61 -26.57
CA GLN A 3 8.17 -2.01 -26.75
C GLN A 3 6.65 -2.20 -26.58
N LEU A 4 6.05 -1.78 -25.47
CA LEU A 4 4.58 -1.85 -25.29
C LEU A 4 3.81 -1.06 -26.36
N ALA A 5 4.30 0.12 -26.78
CA ALA A 5 3.63 0.91 -27.81
C ALA A 5 3.66 0.23 -29.20
N ALA A 6 4.73 -0.50 -29.50
CA ALA A 6 4.85 -1.29 -30.72
C ALA A 6 3.90 -2.49 -30.74
N GLU A 7 3.64 -3.12 -29.59
CA GLU A 7 2.70 -4.25 -29.46
C GLU A 7 1.23 -3.86 -29.67
N VAL A 8 0.86 -2.59 -29.44
CA VAL A 8 -0.50 -2.05 -29.67
C VAL A 8 -0.61 -1.13 -30.89
N PHE A 9 0.38 -1.12 -31.79
CA PHE A 9 0.38 -0.32 -33.03
C PHE A 9 0.05 1.18 -32.85
N VAL A 10 0.46 1.78 -31.73
CA VAL A 10 0.21 3.20 -31.43
C VAL A 10 1.52 3.93 -31.15
N SER A 11 1.57 5.23 -31.44
CA SER A 11 2.75 6.02 -31.06
C SER A 11 2.91 6.04 -29.52
N PRO A 12 4.15 6.07 -28.99
CA PRO A 12 4.39 6.11 -27.54
C PRO A 12 3.68 7.27 -26.82
N TYR A 13 3.51 8.40 -27.52
CA TYR A 13 2.76 9.56 -27.01
C TYR A 13 1.26 9.27 -26.92
N HIS A 14 0.67 8.68 -27.96
CA HIS A 14 -0.75 8.32 -27.97
C HIS A 14 -1.06 7.25 -26.91
N PHE A 15 -0.22 6.22 -26.81
CA PHE A 15 -0.31 5.20 -25.77
C PHE A 15 -0.26 5.81 -24.37
N SER A 16 0.74 6.66 -24.09
CA SER A 16 0.89 7.30 -22.78
C SER A 16 -0.34 8.13 -22.39
N ARG A 17 -0.93 8.85 -23.36
CA ARG A 17 -2.14 9.66 -23.14
C ARG A 17 -3.37 8.80 -22.87
N ILE A 18 -3.59 7.74 -23.65
CA ILE A 18 -4.72 6.81 -23.43
C ILE A 18 -4.56 6.10 -22.09
N PHE A 19 -3.38 5.56 -21.81
CA PHE A 19 -3.07 4.89 -20.56
C PHE A 19 -3.29 5.81 -19.36
N SER A 20 -2.76 7.04 -19.40
CA SER A 20 -2.92 7.98 -18.29
C SER A 20 -4.37 8.40 -18.07
N ARG A 21 -5.19 8.45 -19.13
CA ARG A 21 -6.63 8.70 -19.02
C ARG A 21 -7.37 7.52 -18.42
N ALA A 22 -7.00 6.29 -18.77
CA ALA A 22 -7.64 5.08 -18.29
C ALA A 22 -7.24 4.74 -16.84
N VAL A 23 -5.93 4.81 -16.52
CA VAL A 23 -5.34 4.36 -15.25
C VAL A 23 -5.14 5.50 -14.26
N GLY A 24 -5.21 6.76 -14.71
CA GLY A 24 -5.05 7.94 -13.85
C GLY A 24 -3.59 8.27 -13.50
N MET A 25 -2.62 7.56 -14.07
CA MET A 25 -1.19 7.85 -13.91
C MET A 25 -0.39 7.52 -15.15
N THR A 26 0.81 8.09 -15.25
CA THR A 26 1.69 7.81 -16.38
C THR A 26 2.14 6.33 -16.37
N PRO A 27 2.37 5.73 -17.55
CA PRO A 27 2.87 4.36 -17.64
C PRO A 27 4.16 4.11 -16.85
N GLY A 28 5.07 5.09 -16.82
CA GLY A 28 6.32 4.98 -16.04
C GLY A 28 6.09 4.92 -14.53
N ARG A 29 5.12 5.69 -14.01
CA ARG A 29 4.73 5.62 -12.59
C ARG A 29 4.06 4.28 -12.28
N TYR A 30 3.19 3.81 -13.17
CA TYR A 30 2.56 2.51 -13.03
C TYR A 30 3.59 1.37 -13.00
N LEU A 31 4.52 1.34 -13.96
CA LEU A 31 5.59 0.33 -13.98
C LEU A 31 6.46 0.38 -12.72
N THR A 32 6.74 1.59 -12.20
CA THR A 32 7.47 1.75 -10.93
C THR A 32 6.68 1.14 -9.77
N ALA A 33 5.37 1.38 -9.70
CA ALA A 33 4.50 0.80 -8.68
C ALA A 33 4.47 -0.74 -8.76
N VAL A 34 4.34 -1.30 -9.98
CA VAL A 34 4.37 -2.74 -10.22
C VAL A 34 5.69 -3.36 -9.77
N ARG A 35 6.83 -2.75 -10.12
CA ARG A 35 8.16 -3.24 -9.71
C ARG A 35 8.37 -3.18 -8.20
N LEU A 36 7.95 -2.09 -7.56
CA LEU A 36 8.03 -1.97 -6.11
C LEU A 36 7.11 -2.96 -5.40
N PHE A 37 5.91 -3.18 -5.91
CA PHE A 37 5.00 -4.21 -5.40
C PHE A 37 5.63 -5.60 -5.48
N ALA A 38 6.18 -5.97 -6.65
CA ALA A 38 6.87 -7.25 -6.83
C ALA A 38 8.04 -7.41 -5.87
N ALA A 39 8.85 -6.36 -5.68
CA ALA A 39 9.96 -6.38 -4.73
C ALA A 39 9.48 -6.55 -3.29
N LYS A 40 8.42 -5.84 -2.87
CA LYS A 40 7.80 -5.97 -1.54
C LYS A 40 7.27 -7.39 -1.32
N ARG A 41 6.61 -7.98 -2.33
CA ARG A 41 6.15 -9.37 -2.29
C ARG A 41 7.32 -10.31 -2.06
N MET A 42 8.35 -10.25 -2.91
CA MET A 42 9.54 -11.10 -2.80
C MET A 42 10.27 -10.94 -1.47
N LEU A 43 10.37 -9.71 -0.94
CA LEU A 43 10.98 -9.44 0.36
C LEU A 43 10.26 -10.16 1.51
N LEU A 44 8.95 -10.40 1.37
CA LEU A 44 8.09 -10.98 2.40
C LEU A 44 7.80 -12.47 2.22
N THR A 45 7.86 -12.98 0.99
CA THR A 45 7.50 -14.37 0.65
C THR A 45 8.68 -15.23 0.25
N THR A 46 9.90 -14.66 0.18
CA THR A 46 11.10 -15.40 -0.24
C THR A 46 12.32 -15.02 0.60
N ASP A 47 13.30 -15.94 0.64
CA ASP A 47 14.59 -15.74 1.29
C ASP A 47 15.66 -15.13 0.36
N LEU A 48 15.29 -14.73 -0.86
CA LEU A 48 16.21 -14.14 -1.85
C LEU A 48 17.00 -12.97 -1.26
N THR A 49 18.24 -12.75 -1.70
CA THR A 49 18.98 -11.57 -1.23
C THR A 49 18.36 -10.29 -1.81
N VAL A 50 18.58 -9.14 -1.16
CA VAL A 50 18.14 -7.85 -1.71
C VAL A 50 18.73 -7.63 -3.11
N SER A 51 19.95 -8.12 -3.36
CA SER A 51 20.59 -8.04 -4.67
C SER A 51 19.84 -8.86 -5.73
N ASP A 52 19.44 -10.09 -5.41
CA ASP A 52 18.71 -10.96 -6.34
C ASP A 52 17.32 -10.39 -6.68
N ILE A 53 16.65 -9.80 -5.68
CA ILE A 53 15.35 -9.14 -5.86
C ILE A 53 15.49 -7.93 -6.80
N VAL A 54 16.53 -7.11 -6.61
CA VAL A 54 16.82 -5.94 -7.46
C VAL A 54 16.95 -6.34 -8.93
N CYS A 55 17.71 -7.41 -9.22
CA CYS A 55 17.85 -7.94 -10.56
C CYS A 55 16.50 -8.46 -11.10
N SER A 56 15.75 -9.20 -10.28
CA SER A 56 14.45 -9.79 -10.65
C SER A 56 13.38 -8.75 -11.00
N VAL A 57 13.42 -7.58 -10.37
CA VAL A 57 12.46 -6.49 -10.63
C VAL A 57 12.95 -5.46 -11.67
N GLY A 58 14.07 -5.74 -12.35
CA GLY A 58 14.56 -4.94 -13.48
C GLY A 58 15.23 -3.63 -13.09
N TYR A 59 15.93 -3.61 -11.95
CA TYR A 59 16.84 -2.54 -11.55
C TYR A 59 18.30 -2.97 -11.75
N ASN A 60 19.14 -2.05 -12.23
CA ASN A 60 20.55 -2.34 -12.54
C ASN A 60 21.51 -1.97 -11.39
N SER A 61 20.99 -1.48 -10.26
CA SER A 61 21.82 -1.00 -9.15
C SER A 61 21.08 -1.13 -7.82
N VAL A 62 21.68 -1.88 -6.90
CA VAL A 62 21.17 -2.09 -5.54
C VAL A 62 21.11 -0.76 -4.78
N GLY A 63 22.16 0.06 -4.83
CA GLY A 63 22.18 1.37 -4.16
C GLY A 63 21.07 2.30 -4.65
N THR A 64 20.85 2.35 -5.97
CA THR A 64 19.75 3.15 -6.56
C THR A 64 18.39 2.63 -6.13
N PHE A 65 18.20 1.31 -6.15
CA PHE A 65 16.97 0.67 -5.71
C PHE A 65 16.71 0.95 -4.23
N THR A 66 17.67 0.68 -3.35
CA THR A 66 17.53 0.87 -1.90
C THR A 66 17.18 2.31 -1.57
N SER A 67 17.86 3.31 -2.14
CA SER A 67 17.53 4.71 -1.92
C SER A 67 16.11 5.07 -2.37
N ARG A 68 15.68 4.56 -3.54
CA ARG A 68 14.32 4.78 -4.05
C ARG A 68 13.26 4.06 -3.23
N PHE A 69 13.53 2.81 -2.83
CA PHE A 69 12.65 2.00 -2.01
C PHE A 69 12.47 2.65 -0.65
N THR A 70 13.56 2.97 0.06
CA THR A 70 13.49 3.61 1.37
C THR A 70 12.76 4.95 1.30
N ARG A 71 12.99 5.76 0.26
CA ARG A 71 12.25 7.01 0.08
C ARG A 71 10.75 6.81 -0.15
N ALA A 72 10.38 5.79 -0.92
CA ALA A 72 8.99 5.53 -1.28
C ALA A 72 8.20 4.82 -0.18
N VAL A 73 8.85 3.90 0.53
CA VAL A 73 8.24 3.00 1.53
C VAL A 73 8.45 3.51 2.97
N GLY A 74 9.51 4.28 3.19
CA GLY A 74 9.89 4.86 4.49
C GLY A 74 10.88 4.02 5.31
N VAL A 75 11.07 2.74 4.95
CA VAL A 75 12.02 1.81 5.60
C VAL A 75 12.89 1.12 4.56
N SER A 76 14.07 0.65 4.97
CA SER A 76 14.96 -0.06 4.05
C SER A 76 14.39 -1.42 3.63
N PRO A 77 14.83 -2.00 2.49
CA PRO A 77 14.42 -3.35 2.08
C PRO A 77 14.65 -4.41 3.18
N THR A 78 15.77 -4.32 3.91
CA THR A 78 16.09 -5.22 5.02
C THR A 78 15.12 -5.05 6.19
N GLN A 79 14.82 -3.81 6.60
CA GLN A 79 13.83 -3.52 7.65
C GLN A 79 12.42 -3.95 7.23
N TYR A 80 12.12 -3.90 5.94
CA TYR A 80 10.84 -4.34 5.38
C TYR A 80 10.58 -5.83 5.59
N ARG A 81 11.62 -6.65 5.77
CA ARG A 81 11.50 -8.07 6.13
C ARG A 81 11.06 -8.31 7.57
N SER A 82 11.04 -7.28 8.42
CA SER A 82 10.74 -7.46 9.83
C SER A 82 9.33 -8.05 10.03
N PRO A 83 9.14 -8.92 11.04
CA PRO A 83 7.82 -9.47 11.35
C PRO A 83 6.75 -8.40 11.61
N ALA A 84 7.15 -7.24 12.14
CA ALA A 84 6.26 -6.11 12.37
C ALA A 84 5.64 -5.57 11.07
N VAL A 85 6.45 -5.43 10.01
CA VAL A 85 5.97 -4.99 8.69
C VAL A 85 5.10 -6.08 8.05
N SER A 86 5.56 -7.34 8.08
CA SER A 86 4.83 -8.47 7.50
C SER A 86 3.44 -8.66 8.12
N ARG A 87 3.31 -8.43 9.44
CA ARG A 87 2.04 -8.53 10.18
C ARG A 87 1.04 -7.44 9.80
N LEU A 88 1.51 -6.21 9.62
CA LEU A 88 0.66 -5.04 9.33
C LEU A 88 0.63 -4.64 7.85
N LEU A 89 0.96 -5.57 6.95
CA LEU A 89 0.95 -5.35 5.52
C LEU A 89 -0.48 -5.43 4.97
N VAL A 90 -0.86 -4.37 4.25
CA VAL A 90 -1.99 -4.38 3.31
C VAL A 90 -1.43 -4.44 1.90
N ALA A 91 -1.64 -5.56 1.21
CA ALA A 91 -1.21 -5.76 -0.16
C ALA A 91 -2.35 -6.31 -1.03
N VAL A 92 -2.55 -5.73 -2.22
CA VAL A 92 -3.56 -6.17 -3.17
C VAL A 92 -3.03 -6.02 -4.60
N SER A 93 -3.05 -7.13 -5.33
CA SER A 93 -2.99 -7.23 -6.79
C SER A 93 -4.01 -8.27 -7.25
N HIS A 94 -4.11 -8.47 -8.57
CA HIS A 94 -4.99 -9.47 -9.17
C HIS A 94 -4.68 -10.92 -8.74
N ASP A 95 -3.43 -11.20 -8.37
CA ASP A 95 -2.91 -12.54 -8.05
C ASP A 95 -2.42 -12.69 -6.59
N PHE A 96 -2.40 -11.61 -5.82
CA PHE A 96 -1.86 -11.63 -4.46
C PHE A 96 -2.65 -10.68 -3.57
N SER A 97 -3.18 -11.20 -2.46
CA SER A 97 -3.85 -10.37 -1.48
C SER A 97 -3.43 -10.69 -0.05
N ARG A 98 -3.19 -9.64 0.72
CA ARG A 98 -2.85 -9.71 2.14
C ARG A 98 -3.48 -8.52 2.86
N LEU A 99 -4.16 -8.81 3.95
CA LEU A 99 -4.78 -7.84 4.83
C LEU A 99 -4.59 -8.35 6.27
N PRO A 100 -4.17 -7.52 7.23
CA PRO A 100 -4.08 -7.93 8.62
C PRO A 100 -5.47 -8.24 9.19
N ALA A 101 -5.54 -8.98 10.29
CA ALA A 101 -6.81 -9.19 10.97
C ALA A 101 -7.36 -7.84 11.48
N LEU A 102 -8.69 -7.69 11.52
CA LEU A 102 -9.32 -6.43 11.93
C LEU A 102 -8.81 -5.90 13.28
N GLY A 103 -8.65 -6.78 14.27
CA GLY A 103 -8.10 -6.41 15.58
C GLY A 103 -6.69 -5.82 15.50
N GLU A 104 -5.84 -6.33 14.61
CA GLU A 104 -4.48 -5.80 14.42
C GLU A 104 -4.48 -4.44 13.76
N MET A 105 -5.39 -4.21 12.80
CA MET A 105 -5.55 -2.92 12.15
C MET A 105 -6.10 -1.86 13.13
N ILE A 106 -7.08 -2.22 13.96
CA ILE A 106 -7.62 -1.34 15.02
C ILE A 106 -6.51 -0.96 16.01
N GLU A 107 -5.73 -1.93 16.46
CA GLU A 107 -4.60 -1.68 17.37
C GLU A 107 -3.52 -0.81 16.72
N ALA A 108 -3.20 -1.04 15.44
CA ALA A 108 -2.28 -0.18 14.69
C ALA A 108 -2.81 1.27 14.57
N ARG A 109 -4.13 1.46 14.38
CA ARG A 109 -4.75 2.79 14.31
C ARG A 109 -4.70 3.50 15.66
N ARG A 110 -4.97 2.80 16.76
CA ARG A 110 -4.93 3.34 18.12
C ARG A 110 -3.54 3.83 18.53
N ARG A 111 -2.48 3.15 18.06
CA ARG A 111 -1.09 3.54 18.35
C ARG A 111 -0.63 4.79 17.63
N ARG A 112 -1.31 5.18 16.53
CA ARG A 112 -0.95 6.42 15.82
C ARG A 112 -1.40 7.62 16.64
N PRO A 113 -0.50 8.55 16.99
CA PRO A 113 -0.90 9.80 17.58
C PRO A 113 -1.78 10.55 16.58
N ASP A 114 -2.87 11.16 17.06
CA ASP A 114 -3.59 12.13 16.24
C ASP A 114 -2.61 13.24 15.85
N SER A 115 -2.57 13.59 14.56
CA SER A 115 -1.59 14.53 14.04
C SER A 115 -1.68 15.85 14.83
N PRO A 116 -0.56 16.39 15.37
CA PRO A 116 -0.58 17.62 16.16
C PRO A 116 -1.04 18.86 15.35
N VAL A 117 -1.12 18.74 14.02
CA VAL A 117 -1.65 19.77 13.12
C VAL A 117 -3.11 19.45 12.85
N SER A 118 -4.05 20.21 13.46
CA SER A 118 -5.51 20.14 13.31
C SER A 118 -5.98 19.31 12.12
N GLY A 119 -6.05 17.99 12.28
CA GLY A 119 -6.49 17.09 11.22
C GLY A 119 -7.98 17.27 10.99
N THR A 120 -8.41 17.28 9.73
CA THR A 120 -9.85 17.19 9.43
C THR A 120 -10.30 15.73 9.47
N THR A 121 -11.60 15.56 9.31
CA THR A 121 -12.26 14.26 9.21
C THR A 121 -12.78 14.06 7.80
N ILE A 122 -12.54 12.89 7.24
CA ILE A 122 -13.23 12.43 6.03
C ILE A 122 -14.31 11.45 6.49
N THR A 123 -15.57 11.76 6.20
CA THR A 123 -16.68 10.83 6.39
C THR A 123 -17.09 10.22 5.07
N GLY A 124 -17.82 9.14 5.10
CA GLY A 124 -18.20 8.48 3.87
C GLY A 124 -19.10 7.29 4.07
N VAL A 125 -19.47 6.70 2.95
CA VAL A 125 -20.24 5.46 2.89
C VAL A 125 -19.48 4.48 2.03
N LEU A 126 -19.27 3.29 2.58
CA LEU A 126 -18.79 2.12 1.89
C LEU A 126 -20.00 1.30 1.44
N ASP A 127 -19.99 0.87 0.18
CA ASP A 127 -20.97 -0.06 -0.36
C ASP A 127 -20.27 -1.39 -0.66
N VAL A 128 -20.46 -2.36 0.24
CA VAL A 128 -19.95 -3.73 0.11
C VAL A 128 -21.03 -4.60 -0.53
N PRO A 129 -20.74 -5.33 -1.62
CA PRO A 129 -21.73 -6.21 -2.24
C PRO A 129 -22.32 -7.20 -1.23
N GLU A 130 -23.66 -7.25 -1.12
CA GLU A 130 -24.36 -8.10 -0.14
C GLU A 130 -24.03 -9.59 -0.29
N SER A 131 -23.68 -10.03 -1.51
CA SER A 131 -23.28 -11.41 -1.81
C SER A 131 -22.02 -11.88 -1.10
N VAL A 132 -21.22 -10.97 -0.54
CA VAL A 132 -19.92 -11.24 0.07
C VAL A 132 -20.01 -11.42 1.59
N GLY A 133 -21.10 -10.99 2.22
CA GLY A 133 -21.24 -11.01 3.68
C GLY A 133 -20.33 -10.02 4.40
N HIS A 134 -20.16 -10.20 5.71
CA HIS A 134 -19.35 -9.29 6.53
C HIS A 134 -17.88 -9.31 6.08
N SER A 135 -17.30 -8.14 5.92
CA SER A 135 -15.91 -7.96 5.50
C SER A 135 -15.14 -7.09 6.48
N ASP A 136 -13.89 -7.46 6.72
CA ASP A 136 -12.93 -6.63 7.44
C ASP A 136 -12.35 -5.62 6.45
N VAL A 137 -12.50 -4.33 6.74
CA VAL A 137 -12.17 -3.24 5.82
C VAL A 137 -11.13 -2.32 6.42
N MET A 138 -10.13 -1.97 5.62
CA MET A 138 -9.28 -0.81 5.85
C MET A 138 -9.68 0.30 4.88
N VAL A 139 -9.95 1.50 5.38
CA VAL A 139 -10.10 2.73 4.58
C VAL A 139 -8.90 3.62 4.83
N GLY A 140 -8.01 3.76 3.85
CA GLY A 140 -6.79 4.53 3.96
C GLY A 140 -6.85 5.82 3.15
N VAL A 141 -6.27 6.89 3.69
CA VAL A 141 -6.06 8.16 3.03
C VAL A 141 -4.59 8.26 2.63
N PHE A 142 -4.33 8.63 1.38
CA PHE A 142 -3.02 8.60 0.77
C PHE A 142 -2.73 9.89 0.00
N ARG A 143 -1.44 10.24 -0.12
CA ARG A 143 -1.01 11.39 -0.93
C ARG A 143 -1.00 11.10 -2.44
N GLU A 144 -1.03 9.83 -2.82
CA GLU A 144 -0.88 9.37 -4.20
C GLU A 144 -1.90 8.28 -4.51
N ALA A 145 -2.32 8.19 -5.77
CA ALA A 145 -3.25 7.16 -6.24
C ALA A 145 -2.67 5.74 -6.22
N ALA A 146 -1.34 5.59 -6.39
CA ALA A 146 -0.60 4.33 -6.24
C ALA A 146 0.38 4.44 -5.07
N PRO A 147 -0.11 4.40 -3.83
CA PRO A 147 0.71 4.67 -2.67
C PRO A 147 1.78 3.61 -2.49
N GLN A 148 2.99 4.07 -2.18
CA GLN A 148 4.15 3.21 -1.91
C GLN A 148 4.50 3.13 -0.43
N GLY A 149 4.02 4.07 0.36
CA GLY A 149 4.25 4.16 1.81
C GLY A 149 2.93 4.09 2.58
N SER A 150 3.06 4.17 3.90
CA SER A 150 1.93 4.10 4.82
C SER A 150 0.87 5.17 4.53
N PRO A 151 -0.42 4.89 4.80
CA PRO A 151 -1.48 5.90 4.70
C PRO A 151 -1.18 7.07 5.64
N VAL A 152 -1.58 8.30 5.25
CA VAL A 152 -1.48 9.47 6.14
C VAL A 152 -2.41 9.35 7.33
N ALA A 153 -3.58 8.78 7.10
CA ALA A 153 -4.57 8.42 8.10
C ALA A 153 -5.34 7.21 7.56
N PHE A 154 -5.84 6.35 8.43
CA PHE A 154 -6.69 5.25 8.02
C PHE A 154 -7.71 4.94 9.11
N GLU A 155 -8.73 4.19 8.74
CA GLU A 155 -9.70 3.61 9.65
C GLU A 155 -9.85 2.12 9.33
N ALA A 156 -10.14 1.31 10.35
CA ALA A 156 -10.37 -0.12 10.21
C ALA A 156 -11.71 -0.48 10.85
N LEU A 157 -12.58 -1.14 10.08
CA LEU A 157 -13.94 -1.43 10.50
C LEU A 157 -14.45 -2.75 9.91
N SER A 158 -15.51 -3.29 10.51
CA SER A 158 -16.30 -4.37 9.92
C SER A 158 -17.45 -3.74 9.13
N ALA A 159 -17.60 -4.12 7.85
CA ALA A 159 -18.65 -3.59 6.99
C ALA A 159 -19.47 -4.70 6.32
N HIS A 160 -20.74 -4.39 6.04
CA HIS A 160 -21.66 -5.22 5.27
C HIS A 160 -22.70 -4.32 4.61
N GLY A 161 -22.97 -4.53 3.32
CA GLY A 161 -23.84 -3.65 2.57
C GLY A 161 -23.35 -2.20 2.63
N ARG A 162 -24.30 -1.28 2.78
CA ARG A 162 -24.05 0.16 2.95
C ARG A 162 -23.64 0.47 4.39
N THR A 163 -22.37 0.79 4.62
CA THR A 163 -21.79 1.06 5.95
C THR A 163 -21.12 2.44 5.98
N GLU A 164 -21.38 3.25 7.01
CA GLU A 164 -20.69 4.54 7.18
C GLU A 164 -19.27 4.36 7.75
N TYR A 165 -18.36 5.23 7.36
CA TYR A 165 -17.00 5.27 7.90
C TYR A 165 -16.53 6.69 8.15
N THR A 166 -15.57 6.82 9.07
CA THR A 166 -14.98 8.10 9.47
C THR A 166 -13.48 7.94 9.62
N VAL A 167 -12.69 8.67 8.83
CA VAL A 167 -11.24 8.73 8.97
C VAL A 167 -10.85 10.08 9.58
N SER A 168 -10.37 10.04 10.81
CA SER A 168 -9.91 11.23 11.56
C SER A 168 -8.40 11.44 11.42
N GLY A 169 -7.94 12.66 11.71
CA GLY A 169 -6.51 12.99 11.70
C GLY A 169 -5.94 13.21 10.30
N VAL A 170 -6.79 13.55 9.32
CA VAL A 170 -6.37 13.77 7.93
C VAL A 170 -5.75 15.16 7.79
N PRO A 171 -4.47 15.28 7.39
CA PRO A 171 -3.85 16.59 7.17
C PRO A 171 -4.56 17.37 6.07
N TYR A 172 -4.53 18.69 6.08
CA TYR A 172 -5.07 19.49 4.97
C TYR A 172 -4.31 19.27 3.66
N GLY A 173 -5.02 19.33 2.54
CA GLY A 173 -4.46 19.15 1.21
C GLY A 173 -5.30 18.25 0.30
N SER A 174 -4.66 17.75 -0.75
CA SER A 174 -5.26 16.86 -1.74
C SER A 174 -4.83 15.42 -1.48
N HIS A 175 -5.79 14.52 -1.32
CA HIS A 175 -5.56 13.11 -0.99
C HIS A 175 -6.36 12.16 -1.88
N HIS A 176 -5.99 10.90 -1.86
CA HIS A 176 -6.77 9.79 -2.41
C HIS A 176 -7.29 8.94 -1.27
N VAL A 177 -8.54 8.46 -1.38
CA VAL A 177 -9.09 7.49 -0.42
C VAL A 177 -9.14 6.15 -1.12
N ILE A 178 -8.58 5.12 -0.49
CA ILE A 178 -8.54 3.75 -0.99
C ILE A 178 -9.06 2.84 0.11
N ALA A 179 -10.07 2.05 -0.20
CA ALA A 179 -10.59 1.02 0.68
C ALA A 179 -10.20 -0.37 0.16
N VAL A 180 -9.83 -1.24 1.09
CA VAL A 180 -9.53 -2.65 0.85
C VAL A 180 -10.35 -3.45 1.84
N ALA A 181 -11.07 -4.45 1.35
CA ALA A 181 -11.86 -5.33 2.18
C ALA A 181 -11.52 -6.79 1.93
N ARG A 182 -11.48 -7.55 3.02
CA ARG A 182 -11.42 -9.00 3.00
C ARG A 182 -12.73 -9.58 3.56
N PRO A 183 -13.44 -10.43 2.80
CA PRO A 183 -14.59 -11.16 3.31
C PRO A 183 -14.19 -12.04 4.50
N ARG A 184 -15.03 -12.10 5.53
CA ARG A 184 -14.77 -12.99 6.66
C ARG A 184 -14.96 -14.45 6.23
N GLY A 185 -14.06 -15.31 6.66
CA GLY A 185 -14.06 -16.74 6.29
C GLY A 185 -13.40 -17.06 4.95
N SER A 186 -12.97 -16.06 4.17
CA SER A 186 -12.08 -16.30 3.03
C SER A 186 -10.63 -16.23 3.49
N GLU A 187 -10.02 -17.40 3.71
CA GLU A 187 -8.59 -17.55 4.05
C GLU A 187 -7.78 -18.03 2.84
N GLY A 188 -6.55 -17.53 2.69
CA GLY A 188 -5.63 -17.90 1.61
C GLY A 188 -5.31 -16.77 0.63
N GLU A 189 -4.22 -16.95 -0.15
CA GLU A 189 -3.69 -15.93 -1.07
C GLU A 189 -4.62 -15.65 -2.26
N SER A 190 -5.51 -16.58 -2.61
CA SER A 190 -6.55 -16.44 -3.65
C SER A 190 -7.92 -15.98 -3.12
N ALA A 191 -8.02 -15.60 -1.84
CA ALA A 191 -9.26 -15.08 -1.29
C ALA A 191 -9.68 -13.81 -2.05
N PRO A 192 -10.97 -13.69 -2.46
CA PRO A 192 -11.44 -12.53 -3.20
C PRO A 192 -11.29 -11.29 -2.32
N VAL A 193 -10.43 -10.36 -2.72
CA VAL A 193 -10.31 -9.05 -2.08
C VAL A 193 -11.08 -8.03 -2.87
N LEU A 194 -11.83 -7.22 -2.14
CA LEU A 194 -12.55 -6.10 -2.70
C LEU A 194 -11.73 -4.83 -2.53
N THR A 195 -11.78 -3.96 -3.54
CA THR A 195 -11.12 -2.67 -3.54
C THR A 195 -12.08 -1.58 -4.01
N ALA A 196 -11.88 -0.37 -3.49
CA ALA A 196 -12.47 0.84 -4.02
C ALA A 196 -11.46 1.98 -3.89
N SER A 197 -11.52 2.94 -4.79
CA SER A 197 -10.68 4.14 -4.70
C SER A 197 -11.34 5.35 -5.33
N THR A 198 -10.97 6.54 -4.85
CA THR A 198 -11.41 7.79 -5.45
C THR A 198 -10.70 8.02 -6.79
N ARG A 199 -11.48 8.23 -7.86
CA ARG A 199 -10.93 8.53 -9.20
C ARG A 199 -10.17 9.86 -9.26
N ARG A 200 -10.57 10.82 -8.42
CA ARG A 200 -9.93 12.14 -8.29
C ARG A 200 -9.43 12.33 -6.87
N HIS A 201 -8.55 13.31 -6.69
CA HIS A 201 -8.15 13.73 -5.36
C HIS A 201 -9.33 14.37 -4.63
N VAL A 202 -9.43 14.06 -3.35
CA VAL A 202 -10.35 14.65 -2.39
C VAL A 202 -9.60 15.76 -1.67
N ARG A 203 -10.21 16.94 -1.56
CA ARG A 203 -9.61 18.09 -0.88
C ARG A 203 -10.07 18.15 0.56
N THR A 204 -9.14 18.46 1.45
CA THR A 204 -9.35 18.64 2.88
C THR A 204 -8.87 20.02 3.29
N ALA A 205 -9.70 20.75 4.04
CA ALA A 205 -9.43 22.11 4.48
C ALA A 205 -10.14 22.36 5.83
N PRO A 206 -9.70 23.37 6.62
CA PRO A 206 -10.40 23.76 7.84
C PRO A 206 -11.87 24.08 7.57
N GLY A 207 -12.79 23.52 8.37
CA GLY A 207 -14.24 23.75 8.23
C GLY A 207 -14.90 23.08 7.02
N LEU A 208 -14.15 22.37 6.17
CA LEU A 208 -14.71 21.63 5.03
C LEU A 208 -15.09 20.21 5.45
N ASN A 209 -16.38 19.94 5.52
CA ASN A 209 -16.90 18.58 5.67
C ASN A 209 -16.69 17.81 4.36
N THR A 210 -15.86 16.78 4.43
CA THR A 210 -15.46 16.00 3.26
C THR A 210 -16.16 14.66 3.29
N PHE A 211 -17.10 14.45 2.36
CA PHE A 211 -17.84 13.19 2.21
C PHE A 211 -17.35 12.40 0.99
N VAL A 212 -17.09 11.10 1.17
CA VAL A 212 -16.61 10.21 0.11
C VAL A 212 -17.41 8.92 0.06
N GLY A 213 -18.06 8.65 -1.08
CA GLY A 213 -18.69 7.35 -1.35
C GLY A 213 -17.72 6.39 -2.03
N LEU A 214 -17.64 5.15 -1.55
CA LEU A 214 -16.80 4.10 -2.10
C LEU A 214 -17.62 2.84 -2.37
N SER A 215 -17.73 2.45 -3.63
CA SER A 215 -18.35 1.18 -4.02
C SER A 215 -17.27 0.12 -4.20
N MET A 216 -17.33 -0.92 -3.38
CA MET A 216 -16.36 -2.01 -3.35
C MET A 216 -16.65 -3.00 -4.47
N GLY A 217 -15.61 -3.39 -5.20
CA GLY A 217 -15.68 -4.43 -6.22
C GLY A 217 -14.43 -5.30 -6.20
N PRO A 218 -14.41 -6.42 -6.93
CA PRO A 218 -13.20 -7.25 -7.02
C PRO A 218 -12.02 -6.42 -7.53
N ALA A 219 -10.81 -6.73 -7.03
CA ALA A 219 -9.59 -6.14 -7.56
C ALA A 219 -9.50 -6.42 -9.07
N ASN A 220 -9.38 -5.36 -9.88
CA ASN A 220 -9.27 -5.47 -11.33
C ASN A 220 -7.79 -5.47 -11.77
N GLU A 221 -7.49 -6.04 -12.93
CA GLU A 221 -6.11 -6.16 -13.44
C GLU A 221 -5.45 -4.82 -13.78
N THR A 222 -6.26 -3.76 -13.95
CA THR A 222 -5.80 -2.42 -14.32
C THR A 222 -5.62 -1.50 -13.11
N ALA A 223 -6.04 -1.95 -11.91
CA ALA A 223 -5.85 -1.22 -10.68
C ALA A 223 -4.36 -1.20 -10.36
N PRO A 224 -3.80 -0.03 -10.04
CA PRO A 224 -2.45 0.03 -9.54
C PRO A 224 -2.32 -0.88 -8.32
N PRO A 225 -1.31 -1.77 -8.28
CA PRO A 225 -1.15 -2.67 -7.16
C PRO A 225 -0.84 -1.86 -5.90
N LEU A 226 -1.47 -2.26 -4.79
CA LEU A 226 -1.33 -1.64 -3.49
C LEU A 226 -0.42 -2.50 -2.63
N ALA A 227 0.65 -1.96 -2.04
CA ALA A 227 1.38 -2.66 -0.98
C ALA A 227 1.91 -1.64 0.03
N VAL A 228 1.20 -1.49 1.14
CA VAL A 228 1.45 -0.48 2.17
C VAL A 228 1.47 -1.13 3.55
N THR A 229 2.29 -0.58 4.44
CA THR A 229 2.32 -1.02 5.84
C THR A 229 1.47 -0.09 6.70
N LEU A 230 0.70 -0.65 7.61
CA LEU A 230 -0.01 0.15 8.63
C LEU A 230 0.90 0.47 9.81
N ALA A 231 2.02 -0.25 9.97
CA ALA A 231 3.02 0.03 10.98
C ALA A 231 3.58 1.45 10.84
N GLU A 232 3.87 2.09 11.97
CA GLU A 232 4.54 3.38 11.94
C GLU A 232 5.98 3.20 11.51
N THR A 233 6.39 3.96 10.50
CA THR A 233 7.75 3.95 9.97
C THR A 233 8.79 4.25 11.06
N ALA A 234 8.46 5.13 12.02
CA ALA A 234 9.32 5.46 13.17
C ALA A 234 9.53 4.24 14.09
N SER A 235 8.47 3.49 14.42
CA SER A 235 8.55 2.29 15.26
C SER A 235 9.32 1.13 14.62
N VAL A 236 9.39 1.09 13.28
CA VAL A 236 10.18 0.10 12.53
C VAL A 236 11.66 0.50 12.47
N GLN A 237 12.00 1.79 12.57
CA GLN A 237 13.38 2.28 12.58
C GLN A 237 14.08 2.08 13.94
N THR A 238 13.35 2.04 15.06
CA THR A 238 13.92 1.99 16.43
C THR A 238 14.46 0.61 16.86
N ARG A 239 14.29 -0.45 16.07
CA ARG A 239 14.93 -1.76 16.33
C ARG A 239 16.15 -1.94 15.45
N GLU A 240 17.28 -1.37 15.86
CA GLU A 240 18.60 -1.82 15.40
C GLU A 240 18.90 -3.25 15.91
N PRO A 241 19.71 -4.04 15.18
CA PRO A 241 19.98 -5.44 15.51
C PRO A 241 20.93 -5.54 16.72
N GLY A 242 20.69 -6.55 17.57
CA GLY A 242 21.57 -6.86 18.68
C GLY A 242 23.02 -7.11 18.25
N PRO A 243 24.01 -6.84 19.13
CA PRO A 243 25.41 -7.00 18.79
C PRO A 243 25.73 -8.49 18.64
N GLY A 244 26.01 -8.92 17.41
CA GLY A 244 26.44 -10.28 17.11
C GLY A 244 27.70 -10.27 16.26
N LEU A 245 28.79 -10.77 16.85
CA LEU A 245 30.03 -11.24 16.21
C LEU A 245 31.08 -10.17 15.84
N ALA A 246 31.65 -9.52 16.86
CA ALA A 246 33.07 -9.18 16.81
C ALA A 246 33.87 -10.46 17.09
N GLY A 247 34.63 -10.87 16.07
CA GLY A 247 35.24 -12.18 15.98
C GLY A 247 36.25 -12.54 17.07
N LEU A 248 36.17 -13.80 17.47
CA LEU A 248 37.31 -14.63 17.82
C LEU A 248 38.45 -14.40 16.80
N ARG A 249 39.55 -13.83 17.26
CA ARG A 249 40.87 -14.04 16.63
C ARG A 249 41.82 -14.69 17.64
N GLN A 250 42.00 -15.98 17.40
CA GLN A 250 43.24 -16.76 17.45
C GLN A 250 43.98 -16.95 18.79
N THR A 251 43.95 -18.21 19.21
CA THR A 251 44.92 -18.92 20.06
C THR A 251 46.22 -19.22 19.29
N VAL A 252 47.27 -19.58 20.05
CA VAL A 252 48.53 -20.30 19.72
C VAL A 252 49.74 -19.36 19.53
N ALA A 253 50.87 -19.47 20.23
CA ALA A 253 51.47 -20.48 21.12
C ALA A 253 52.23 -19.80 22.28
#